data_AF-A0A841AN85-F1
#
_entry.id   AF-A0A841AN85-F1
#
_cell.length_a   1.000
_cell.length_b   1.000
_cell.length_c   1.000
_cell.angle_alpha   90.00
_cell.angle_beta   90.00
_cell.angle_gamma   90.00
#
_symmetry.space_group_name_H-M   'P 1'
#
loop_
_entity.id
_entity.type
_entity.pdbx_description
1 polymer ?
#
loop_
_entity_poly.entity_id
_entity_poly.type
_entity_poly.pdbx_seq_one_letter_code
_entity_poly.pdbx_strand_id
1 'polypeptide(L)'
;MVNSSSPSMFSVVFVVIAIAIVAAFVFVIYSVIRNGARARQAGLDPLTLQTDLAAKVMNSEMLAPDRPMAERLAEIDTLLAAGAISEAEHAAARARILGSA
;
A
#
# COMPACT_ATOMS: atom_id res chain seq x y z
N MET A 1 56.68 -10.87 16.78
CA MET A 1 56.11 -11.01 18.13
C MET A 1 54.66 -10.56 18.07
N VAL A 2 53.72 -11.50 17.93
CA VAL A 2 52.29 -11.16 18.04
C VAL A 2 52.03 -11.01 19.53
N ASN A 3 51.78 -9.78 19.97
CA ASN A 3 51.52 -9.48 21.36
C ASN A 3 50.12 -10.01 21.70
N SER A 4 50.06 -11.21 22.31
CA SER A 4 48.81 -11.78 22.81
C SER A 4 48.42 -11.09 24.13
N SER A 5 48.11 -9.80 24.04
CA SER A 5 47.46 -9.06 25.12
C SER A 5 46.06 -9.66 25.27
N SER A 6 45.76 -10.32 26.39
CA SER A 6 44.40 -10.74 26.69
C SER A 6 43.48 -9.52 26.56
N PRO A 7 42.48 -9.54 25.67
CA PRO A 7 41.66 -8.38 25.42
C PRO A 7 40.97 -8.01 26.73
N SER A 8 41.19 -6.77 27.17
CA SER A 8 40.48 -6.23 28.33
C SER A 8 38.97 -6.38 28.10
N MET A 9 38.19 -6.57 29.16
CA MET A 9 36.74 -6.68 29.05
C MET A 9 36.13 -5.49 28.28
N PHE A 10 36.73 -4.30 28.42
CA PHE A 10 36.41 -3.11 27.64
C PHE A 10 36.65 -3.29 26.13
N SER A 11 37.80 -3.86 25.72
CA SER A 11 38.10 -4.15 24.31
C SER A 11 37.13 -5.16 23.71
N VAL A 12 36.73 -6.18 24.47
CA VAL A 12 35.74 -7.18 24.03
C VAL A 12 34.38 -6.52 23.79
N VAL A 13 33.89 -5.73 24.75
CA VAL A 13 32.60 -5.02 24.63
C VAL A 13 32.63 -4.04 23.46
N PHE A 14 33.72 -3.31 23.28
CA PHE A 14 33.87 -2.36 22.17
C PHE A 14 33.78 -3.05 20.81
N VAL A 15 34.47 -4.18 20.63
CA VAL A 15 34.42 -4.96 19.38
C VAL A 15 33.01 -5.49 19.11
N VAL A 16 32.32 -6.00 20.14
CA VAL A 16 30.94 -6.47 20.01
C VAL A 16 30.00 -5.34 19.58
N ILE A 17 30.11 -4.17 20.20
CA ILE A 17 29.31 -2.99 19.83
C ILE A 17 29.62 -2.55 18.39
N ALA A 18 30.89 -2.51 18.00
CA ALA A 18 31.29 -2.16 16.64
C ALA A 18 30.68 -3.11 15.60
N ILE A 19 30.72 -4.43 15.87
CA ILE A 19 30.09 -5.45 15.02
C ILE A 19 28.58 -5.24 14.97
N ALA A 20 27.93 -4.97 16.10
CA ALA A 20 26.49 -4.73 16.16
C ALA A 20 26.07 -3.50 15.34
N ILE A 21 26.85 -2.41 15.40
CA ILE A 21 26.62 -1.21 14.60
C ILE A 21 26.75 -1.53 13.10
N VAL A 22 27.81 -2.22 12.68
CA VAL A 22 27.98 -2.61 11.29
C VAL A 22 26.83 -3.50 10.83
N ALA A 23 26.42 -4.48 11.65
CA ALA A 23 25.28 -5.34 11.35
C ALA A 23 23.97 -4.54 11.22
N ALA A 24 23.74 -3.54 12.08
CA ALA A 24 22.59 -2.66 12.00
C ALA A 24 22.59 -1.85 10.71
N PHE A 25 23.73 -1.29 10.30
CA PHE A 25 23.86 -0.57 9.03
C PHE A 25 23.57 -1.48 7.83
N VAL A 26 24.15 -2.69 7.80
CA VAL A 26 23.88 -3.68 6.75
C VAL A 26 22.41 -4.05 6.72
N PHE A 27 21.78 -4.25 7.88
CA PHE A 27 20.36 -4.55 7.97
C PHE A 27 19.49 -3.40 7.44
N VAL A 28 19.80 -2.15 7.78
CA VAL A 28 19.07 -0.97 7.27
C VAL A 28 19.20 -0.88 5.76
N ILE A 29 20.42 -0.97 5.21
CA ILE A 29 20.66 -0.92 3.77
C ILE A 29 19.92 -2.06 3.06
N TYR A 30 20.00 -3.28 3.59
CA TYR A 30 19.29 -4.44 3.06
C TYR A 30 17.77 -4.25 3.11
N SER A 31 17.23 -3.73 4.22
CA SER A 31 15.81 -3.41 4.36
C SER A 31 15.38 -2.36 3.35
N VAL A 32 16.17 -1.30 3.12
CA VAL A 32 15.86 -0.28 2.11
C VAL A 32 15.83 -0.87 0.72
N ILE A 33 16.82 -1.70 0.36
CA ILE A 33 16.89 -2.35 -0.96
C ILE A 33 15.72 -3.33 -1.13
N ARG A 34 15.44 -4.17 -0.13
CA ARG A 34 14.37 -5.19 -0.20
C ARG A 34 12.98 -4.58 -0.13
N ASN A 35 12.79 -3.51 0.65
CA ASN A 35 11.55 -2.76 0.71
C ASN A 35 11.32 -1.98 -0.59
N GLY A 36 12.36 -1.32 -1.11
CA GLY A 36 12.32 -0.65 -2.40
C GLY A 36 12.07 -1.61 -3.57
N ALA A 37 12.62 -2.82 -3.52
CA ALA A 37 12.35 -3.86 -4.51
C ALA A 37 10.89 -4.35 -4.47
N ARG A 38 10.29 -4.49 -3.28
CA ARG A 38 8.87 -4.83 -3.12
C ARG A 38 7.94 -3.69 -3.54
N ALA A 39 8.31 -2.44 -3.27
CA ALA A 39 7.58 -1.26 -3.74
C ALA A 39 7.62 -1.14 -5.27
N ARG A 40 8.78 -1.42 -5.88
CA ARG A 40 8.94 -1.47 -7.34
C ARG A 40 8.16 -2.60 -8.01
N GLN A 41 8.09 -3.78 -7.39
CA GLN A 41 7.24 -4.88 -7.87
C GLN A 41 5.74 -4.54 -7.81
N ALA A 42 5.35 -3.62 -6.93
CA ALA A 42 3.99 -3.08 -6.86
C ALA A 42 3.75 -1.89 -7.81
N GLY A 43 4.71 -1.54 -8.68
CA GLY A 43 4.58 -0.45 -9.65
C GLY A 43 4.58 0.96 -9.05
N LEU A 44 5.03 1.10 -7.80
CA LEU A 44 5.06 2.37 -7.07
C LEU A 44 6.50 2.89 -7.06
N ASP A 45 6.77 3.93 -7.84
CA ASP A 45 8.09 4.58 -7.88
C ASP A 45 8.23 5.52 -6.65
N PRO A 46 9.08 5.21 -5.65
CA PRO A 46 9.01 5.84 -4.33
C PRO A 46 9.47 7.29 -4.28
N LEU A 47 10.10 7.79 -5.35
CA LEU A 47 10.64 9.15 -5.42
C LEU A 47 9.64 10.18 -5.97
N THR A 48 8.50 9.74 -6.52
CA THR A 48 7.40 10.61 -6.99
C THR A 48 6.07 10.35 -6.27
N LEU A 49 6.07 9.40 -5.31
CA LEU A 49 4.88 8.96 -4.56
C LEU A 49 4.07 10.10 -3.94
N GLN A 50 4.69 11.19 -3.47
CA GLN A 50 3.93 12.23 -2.79
C GLN A 50 2.98 12.98 -3.74
N THR A 51 3.45 13.32 -4.94
CA THR A 51 2.67 14.05 -5.94
C THR A 51 1.75 13.14 -6.73
N ASP A 52 2.21 11.95 -7.13
CA ASP A 52 1.38 11.03 -7.92
C ASP A 52 0.33 10.33 -7.07
N LEU A 53 0.60 10.05 -5.79
CA LEU A 53 -0.41 9.52 -4.88
C LEU A 53 -1.38 10.60 -4.42
N ALA A 54 -0.93 11.85 -4.19
CA ALA A 54 -1.84 12.95 -3.92
C ALA A 54 -2.74 13.24 -5.13
N ALA A 55 -2.16 13.32 -6.34
CA ALA A 55 -2.92 13.50 -7.58
C ALA A 55 -3.86 12.32 -7.82
N LYS A 56 -3.40 11.08 -7.64
CA LYS A 56 -4.24 9.89 -7.82
C LYS A 56 -5.26 9.71 -6.70
N VAL A 57 -5.05 10.18 -5.48
CA VAL A 57 -6.07 10.21 -4.42
C VAL A 57 -7.09 11.32 -4.69
N MET A 58 -6.65 12.48 -5.15
CA MET A 58 -7.54 13.56 -5.59
C MET A 58 -8.36 13.17 -6.83
N ASN A 59 -7.81 12.35 -7.73
CA ASN A 59 -8.50 11.82 -8.93
C ASN A 59 -9.09 10.42 -8.75
N SER A 60 -8.85 9.75 -7.62
CA SER A 60 -9.38 8.39 -7.40
C SER A 60 -10.82 8.53 -6.99
N GLU A 61 -11.67 7.78 -7.68
CA GLU A 61 -13.05 7.49 -7.33
C GLU A 61 -13.25 7.01 -5.88
N MET A 62 -12.18 6.74 -5.12
CA MET A 62 -12.20 6.50 -3.68
C MET A 62 -12.59 7.74 -2.85
N LEU A 63 -12.45 8.96 -3.40
CA LEU A 63 -12.96 10.22 -2.84
C LEU A 63 -14.09 10.83 -3.70
N ALA A 64 -14.53 10.14 -4.76
CA ALA A 64 -15.68 10.62 -5.52
C ALA A 64 -16.88 10.74 -4.56
N PRO A 65 -17.62 11.85 -4.59
CA PRO A 65 -18.83 11.99 -3.78
C PRO A 65 -19.70 10.76 -4.03
N ASP A 66 -20.22 10.19 -2.95
CA ASP A 66 -21.16 9.08 -2.98
C ASP A 66 -22.20 9.37 -4.07
N ARG A 67 -22.12 8.66 -5.21
CA ARG A 67 -22.93 9.01 -6.38
C ARG A 67 -24.39 9.05 -5.91
N PRO A 68 -25.14 10.13 -6.21
CA PRO A 68 -26.47 10.32 -5.66
C PRO A 68 -27.32 9.09 -5.96
N MET A 69 -28.09 8.63 -4.97
CA MET A 69 -28.88 7.39 -5.06
C MET A 69 -29.70 7.31 -6.36
N ALA A 70 -30.25 8.44 -6.81
CA ALA A 70 -31.00 8.54 -8.05
C ALA A 70 -30.19 8.17 -9.31
N GLU A 71 -28.91 8.53 -9.36
CA GLU A 71 -28.03 8.23 -10.50
C GLU A 71 -27.69 6.74 -10.55
N ARG A 72 -27.41 6.14 -9.38
CA ARG A 72 -27.19 4.69 -9.26
C ARG A 72 -28.43 3.89 -9.68
N LEU A 73 -29.62 4.37 -9.34
CA LEU A 73 -30.87 3.73 -9.76
C LEU A 73 -31.10 3.84 -11.27
N ALA A 74 -30.86 5.01 -11.86
CA ALA A 74 -31.00 5.23 -13.30
C ALA A 74 -30.01 4.37 -14.13
N GLU A 75 -28.81 4.11 -13.61
CA GLU A 75 -27.84 3.22 -14.26
C GLU A 75 -28.36 1.77 -14.32
N ILE A 76 -28.90 1.25 -13.21
CA ILE A 76 -29.46 -0.11 -13.16
C ILE A 76 -30.70 -0.23 -14.08
N ASP A 77 -31.55 0.79 -14.15
CA ASP A 77 -32.67 0.84 -15.10
C ASP A 77 -32.19 0.80 -16.57
N THR A 78 -31.09 1.51 -16.86
CA THR A 78 -30.47 1.52 -18.19
C THR A 78 -29.91 0.15 -18.57
N LEU A 79 -29.30 -0.56 -17.61
CA LEU A 79 -28.79 -1.93 -17.85
C LEU A 79 -29.91 -2.93 -18.13
N LEU A 80 -31.06 -2.81 -17.46
CA LEU A 80 -32.24 -3.63 -17.76
C LEU A 80 -32.80 -3.30 -19.15
N ALA A 81 -32.90 -2.02 -19.51
CA ALA A 81 -33.37 -1.58 -20.83
C ALA A 81 -32.44 -2.04 -21.96
N ALA A 82 -31.13 -2.11 -21.70
CA ALA A 82 -30.14 -2.66 -22.62
C ALA A 82 -30.14 -4.20 -22.67
N GLY A 83 -30.91 -4.87 -21.82
CA GLY A 83 -30.95 -6.33 -21.69
C GLY A 83 -29.67 -6.95 -21.11
N ALA A 84 -28.82 -6.15 -20.48
CA ALA A 84 -27.57 -6.59 -19.86
C ALA A 84 -27.79 -7.36 -18.54
N ILE A 85 -28.94 -7.13 -17.90
CA ILE A 85 -29.37 -7.81 -16.66
C ILE A 85 -30.83 -8.23 -16.80
N SER A 86 -31.20 -9.29 -16.08
CA SER A 86 -32.58 -9.75 -15.97
C SER A 86 -33.41 -8.92 -14.99
N GLU A 87 -34.75 -9.02 -15.07
CA GLU A 87 -35.65 -8.34 -14.12
C GLU A 87 -35.39 -8.77 -12.67
N ALA A 88 -35.03 -10.04 -12.44
CA ALA A 88 -34.71 -10.54 -11.10
C ALA A 88 -33.43 -9.90 -10.54
N GLU A 89 -32.41 -9.73 -11.39
CA GLU A 89 -31.15 -9.07 -11.02
C GLU A 89 -31.34 -7.56 -10.81
N HIS A 90 -32.16 -6.93 -11.64
CA HIS A 90 -32.57 -5.52 -11.49
C HIS A 90 -33.26 -5.28 -10.14
N ALA A 91 -34.26 -6.10 -9.80
CA ALA A 91 -34.98 -5.98 -8.53
C ALA A 91 -34.06 -6.15 -7.32
N ALA A 92 -33.14 -7.12 -7.36
CA ALA A 92 -32.15 -7.34 -6.31
C ALA A 92 -31.14 -6.18 -6.19
N ALA A 93 -30.67 -5.63 -7.32
CA ALA A 93 -29.77 -4.49 -7.34
C ALA A 93 -30.42 -3.23 -6.78
N ARG A 94 -31.68 -2.96 -7.16
CA ARG A 94 -32.47 -1.84 -6.65
C ARG A 94 -32.69 -1.92 -5.15
N ALA A 95 -33.01 -3.12 -4.63
CA ALA A 95 -33.18 -3.33 -3.19
C ALA A 95 -31.88 -3.06 -2.40
N ARG A 96 -30.71 -3.46 -2.94
CA ARG A 96 -29.41 -3.17 -2.31
C ARG A 96 -29.12 -1.67 -2.23
N ILE A 97 -29.38 -0.93 -3.32
CA ILE A 97 -29.12 0.52 -3.37
C ILE A 97 -30.04 1.28 -2.42
N LEU A 98 -31.31 0.86 -2.29
CA LEU A 98 -32.26 1.46 -1.36
C LEU A 98 -31.96 1.09 0.11
N GLY A 99 -31.38 -0.08 0.36
CA GLY A 99 -31.00 -0.56 1.70
C GLY A 99 -29.64 -0.06 2.20
N SER A 100 -28.84 0.59 1.35
CA SER A 100 -27.54 1.20 1.71
C SER A 100 -27.64 2.70 2.05
N ALA A 101 -28.87 3.23 2.19
CA ALA A 101 -29.17 4.61 2.56
C ALA A 101 -29.25 4.81 4.08
#